data_AF-N8WWN0-F1
#
_entry.id   AF-N8WWN0-F1
#
_cell.length_a   1.000
_cell.length_b   1.000
_cell.length_c   1.000
_cell.angle_alpha   90.00
_cell.angle_beta   90.00
_cell.angle_gamma   90.00
#
_symmetry.space_group_name_H-M   'P 1'
#
loop_
_entity.id
_entity.type
_entity.pdbx_description
1 polymer ?
#
loop_
_entity_poly.entity_id
_entity_poly.type
_entity_poly.pdbx_seq_one_letter_code
_entity_poly.pdbx_strand_id
1 'polypeptide(L)'
;MSEQTKPRSIKKLLIFGTLALCVPIFLVTMAFLAVNSDAKNQEKYKQQQADMIARIEAREAAEKSKAEQEAQATQAASEAETNSSH
;
A
#
# COMPACT_ATOMS: atom_id res chain seq x y z
N MET A 1 -18.70 61.31 35.60
CA MET A 1 -18.33 61.03 34.19
C MET A 1 -19.02 59.73 33.82
N SER A 2 -19.91 59.76 32.83
CA SER A 2 -20.76 58.63 32.46
C SER A 2 -19.98 57.69 31.55
N GLU A 3 -19.54 56.53 32.05
CA GLU A 3 -18.91 55.51 31.22
C GLU A 3 -19.95 54.84 30.33
N GLN A 4 -19.95 55.19 29.05
CA GLN A 4 -20.76 54.55 28.04
C GLN A 4 -20.05 53.27 27.57
N THR A 5 -20.41 52.13 28.16
CA THR A 5 -19.94 50.82 27.70
C THR A 5 -20.54 50.51 26.33
N LYS A 6 -19.76 50.77 25.28
CA LYS A 6 -20.09 50.42 23.89
C LYS A 6 -20.53 48.95 23.81
N PRO A 7 -21.70 48.63 23.23
CA PRO A 7 -22.17 47.26 23.16
C PRO A 7 -21.16 46.44 22.35
N ARG A 8 -20.49 45.51 23.02
CA ARG A 8 -19.52 44.59 22.40
C ARG A 8 -20.25 43.86 21.27
N SER A 9 -19.66 43.79 20.09
CA SER A 9 -20.33 43.20 18.91
C SER A 9 -20.44 41.68 19.07
N ILE A 10 -21.49 41.22 19.75
CA ILE A 10 -21.80 39.80 20.05
C ILE A 10 -21.77 38.94 18.77
N LYS A 11 -22.21 39.50 17.64
CA LYS A 11 -22.16 38.83 16.32
C LYS A 11 -20.73 38.44 15.91
N LYS A 12 -19.75 39.31 16.15
CA LYS A 12 -18.34 39.00 15.87
C LYS A 12 -17.83 37.91 16.80
N LEU A 13 -18.21 37.96 18.08
CA LEU A 13 -17.83 36.93 19.06
C LEU A 13 -18.38 35.55 18.67
N LEU A 14 -19.62 35.48 18.20
CA LEU A 14 -20.20 34.25 17.69
C LEU A 14 -19.48 33.73 16.44
N ILE A 15 -19.19 34.60 15.47
CA ILE A 15 -18.46 34.21 14.24
C ILE A 15 -17.05 33.71 14.56
N PHE A 16 -16.30 34.40 15.42
CA PHE A 16 -14.96 33.96 15.81
C PHE A 16 -15.01 32.70 16.68
N GLY A 17 -16.02 32.55 17.54
CA GLY A 17 -16.22 31.35 18.34
C GLY A 17 -16.56 30.13 17.50
N THR A 18 -17.46 30.27 16.53
CA THR A 18 -17.81 29.17 15.60
C THR A 18 -16.65 28.86 14.66
N LEU A 19 -15.93 29.86 14.16
CA LEU A 19 -14.77 29.65 13.30
C LEU A 19 -13.63 28.94 14.07
N ALA A 20 -13.37 29.35 15.31
CA ALA A 20 -12.38 28.70 16.17
C ALA A 20 -12.75 27.25 16.49
N LEU A 21 -14.04 26.93 16.60
CA LEU A 21 -14.52 25.55 16.79
C LEU A 21 -14.54 24.75 15.48
N CYS A 22 -14.77 25.40 14.34
CA CYS A 22 -14.87 24.75 13.04
C CYS A 22 -13.51 24.24 12.54
N VAL A 23 -12.44 25.02 12.74
CA VAL A 23 -11.08 24.65 12.32
C VAL A 23 -10.62 23.28 12.87
N PRO A 24 -10.69 22.98 14.18
CA PRO A 24 -10.24 21.68 14.69
C PRO A 24 -11.11 20.52 14.17
N ILE A 25 -12.42 20.71 14.03
CA ILE A 25 -13.32 19.69 13.45
C ILE A 25 -12.92 19.39 12.00
N PHE A 26 -12.66 20.45 11.22
CA PHE A 26 -12.22 20.32 9.82
C PHE A 26 -10.86 19.61 9.70
N LEU A 27 -9.93 19.88 10.62
CA LEU A 27 -8.63 19.20 10.61
C LEU A 27 -8.77 17.70 10.93
N VAL A 28 -9.60 17.33 11.90
CA VAL A 28 -9.84 15.92 12.23
C VAL A 28 -10.51 15.19 11.07
N THR A 29 -11.50 15.80 10.41
CA THR A 29 -12.15 15.17 9.24
C THR A 29 -11.21 15.02 8.06
N MET A 30 -10.42 16.06 7.74
CA MET A 30 -9.40 15.98 6.69
C MET A 30 -8.31 14.95 6.99
N ALA A 31 -7.85 14.86 8.25
CA ALA A 31 -6.89 13.83 8.66
C ALA A 31 -7.46 12.42 8.45
N PHE A 32 -8.72 12.19 8.84
CA PHE A 32 -9.39 10.90 8.62
C PHE A 32 -9.57 10.55 7.15
N LEU A 33 -9.87 11.56 6.32
CA LEU A 33 -10.06 11.40 4.88
C LEU A 33 -8.73 11.13 4.17
N ALA A 34 -7.66 11.82 4.57
CA ALA A 34 -6.32 11.59 4.03
C ALA A 34 -5.83 10.17 4.36
N VAL A 35 -6.00 9.72 5.61
CA VAL A 35 -5.62 8.35 6.02
C VAL A 35 -6.44 7.29 5.27
N ASN A 36 -7.76 7.48 5.13
CA ASN A 36 -8.59 6.55 4.36
C ASN A 36 -8.26 6.58 2.86
N SER A 37 -7.94 7.74 2.31
CA SER A 37 -7.50 7.86 0.91
C SER A 37 -6.19 7.12 0.68
N ASP A 38 -5.25 7.21 1.62
CA ASP A 38 -3.99 6.48 1.57
C ASP A 38 -4.20 4.96 1.70
N ALA A 39 -5.12 4.52 2.56
CA ALA A 39 -5.48 3.11 2.72
C ALA A 39 -6.07 2.50 1.44
N LYS A 40 -6.93 3.25 0.72
CA LYS A 40 -7.48 2.82 -0.58
C LYS A 40 -6.40 2.69 -1.65
N ASN A 41 -5.35 3.49 -1.58
CA ASN A 41 -4.22 3.37 -2.49
C ASN A 41 -3.38 2.13 -2.14
N GLN A 42 -3.12 1.88 -0.85
CA GLN A 42 -2.43 0.67 -0.40
C GLN A 42 -3.17 -0.62 -0.75
N GLU A 43 -4.50 -0.63 -0.76
CA GLU A 43 -5.28 -1.79 -1.15
C GLU A 43 -5.01 -2.21 -2.60
N LYS A 44 -4.91 -1.24 -3.52
CA LYS A 44 -4.55 -1.53 -4.92
C LYS A 44 -3.15 -2.12 -5.06
N TYR A 45 -2.18 -1.59 -4.30
CA TYR A 45 -0.83 -2.17 -4.27
C TYR A 45 -0.85 -3.60 -3.72
N LYS A 46 -1.63 -3.87 -2.68
CA LYS A 46 -1.77 -5.22 -2.12
C LYS A 46 -2.40 -6.21 -3.10
N GLN A 47 -3.42 -5.78 -3.84
CA GLN A 47 -4.03 -6.61 -4.88
C GLN A 47 -3.04 -6.94 -6.00
N GLN A 48 -2.27 -5.96 -6.46
CA GLN A 48 -1.24 -6.19 -7.48
C GLN A 48 -0.09 -7.05 -6.95
N GLN A 49 0.28 -6.90 -5.68
CA GLN A 49 1.32 -7.70 -5.05
C GLN A 49 0.91 -9.17 -4.94
N ALA A 50 -0.35 -9.46 -4.59
CA ALA A 50 -0.87 -10.81 -4.54
C ALA A 50 -0.84 -11.49 -5.92
N ASP A 51 -1.24 -10.79 -6.98
CA ASP A 51 -1.16 -11.30 -8.35
C ASP A 51 0.29 -11.56 -8.77
N MET A 52 1.19 -10.61 -8.47
CA MET A 52 2.60 -10.73 -8.82
C MET A 52 3.29 -11.90 -8.10
N ILE A 53 3.00 -12.11 -6.81
CA ILE A 53 3.56 -13.24 -6.03
C ILE A 53 3.10 -14.57 -6.64
N ALA A 54 1.80 -14.72 -6.94
CA ALA A 54 1.28 -15.95 -7.53
C ALA A 54 1.94 -16.29 -8.87
N ARG A 55 2.24 -15.26 -9.68
CA ARG A 55 2.94 -15.44 -10.97
C ARG A 55 4.41 -15.77 -10.81
N ILE A 56 5.08 -15.26 -9.78
CA ILE A 56 6.48 -15.60 -9.47
C ILE A 56 6.56 -17.05 -8.98
N GLU A 57 5.70 -17.46 -8.05
CA GLU A 57 5.69 -18.82 -7.50
C GLU A 57 5.44 -19.87 -8.59
N ALA A 58 4.50 -19.63 -9.50
CA ALA A 58 4.24 -20.52 -10.64
C ALA A 58 5.45 -20.63 -11.60
N ARG A 59 6.18 -19.52 -11.81
CA ARG A 59 7.40 -19.53 -12.64
C ARG A 59 8.55 -20.23 -11.93
N GLU A 60 8.74 -19.99 -10.64
CA GLU A 60 9.79 -20.60 -9.85
C GLU A 60 9.61 -22.13 -9.77
N ALA A 61 8.37 -22.61 -9.61
CA ALA A 61 8.07 -24.04 -9.66
C ALA A 61 8.38 -24.64 -11.04
N ALA A 62 7.99 -23.96 -12.12
CA ALA A 62 8.27 -24.41 -13.47
C ALA A 62 9.77 -24.40 -13.81
N GLU A 63 10.50 -23.37 -13.38
CA GLU A 63 11.96 -23.28 -13.58
C GLU A 63 12.71 -24.33 -12.76
N LYS A 64 12.30 -24.63 -11.52
CA LYS A 64 12.90 -25.71 -10.72
C LYS A 64 12.71 -27.06 -11.38
N SER A 65 11.50 -27.37 -11.85
CA SER A 65 11.26 -28.62 -12.58
C SER A 65 12.03 -28.70 -13.91
N LYS A 66 12.21 -27.57 -14.59
CA LYS A 66 13.01 -27.52 -15.83
C LYS A 66 14.50 -27.70 -15.55
N ALA A 67 15.02 -27.07 -14.51
CA ALA A 67 16.42 -27.19 -14.09
C ALA A 67 16.73 -28.62 -13.60
N GLU A 68 15.82 -29.26 -12.88
CA GLU A 68 15.95 -30.67 -12.48
C GLU A 68 15.92 -31.62 -13.69
N GLN A 69 15.08 -31.33 -14.70
CA GLN A 69 15.05 -32.10 -15.95
C GLN A 69 16.31 -31.92 -16.78
N GLU A 70 16.84 -30.70 -16.92
CA GLU A 70 18.11 -30.45 -17.61
C GLU A 70 19.29 -31.09 -16.85
N ALA A 71 19.30 -31.07 -15.53
CA ALA A 71 20.31 -31.74 -14.72
C ALA A 71 20.27 -33.26 -14.89
N GLN A 72 19.08 -33.88 -14.88
CA GLN A 72 18.93 -35.32 -15.12
C GLN A 72 19.25 -35.72 -16.57
N ALA A 73 18.86 -34.91 -17.56
CA ALA A 73 19.19 -35.17 -18.97
C ALA A 73 20.70 -35.09 -19.21
N THR A 74 21.40 -34.17 -18.54
CA THR A 74 22.85 -34.03 -18.63
C THR A 74 23.57 -35.20 -17.94
N GLN A 75 23.07 -35.67 -16.79
CA GLN A 75 23.61 -36.87 -16.13
C GLN A 75 23.36 -38.15 -16.94
N ALA A 76 22.16 -38.33 -17.49
CA ALA A 76 21.83 -39.50 -18.32
C ALA A 76 22.65 -39.56 -19.62
N ALA A 77 22.94 -38.41 -20.24
CA ALA A 77 23.80 -38.34 -21.41
C ALA A 77 25.27 -38.69 -21.08
N SER A 78 25.77 -38.22 -19.93
CA SER A 78 27.13 -38.52 -19.47
C SER A 78 27.31 -40.00 -19.10
N GLU A 79 26.30 -40.64 -18.51
CA GLU A 79 26.34 -42.06 -18.16
C GLU A 79 26.26 -42.97 -19.41
N ALA A 80 25.49 -42.57 -20.43
CA ALA A 80 25.37 -43.30 -21.70
C ALA A 80 26.66 -43.29 -22.53
N GLU A 81 27.42 -42.18 -22.55
CA GLU A 81 28.74 -42.13 -23.21
C GLU A 81 29.78 -43.01 -22.52
N THR A 82 29.78 -43.06 -21.18
CA THR A 82 30.75 -43.89 -20.44
C THR A 82 30.50 -45.39 -20.56
N ASN A 83 29.24 -45.82 -20.72
CA ASN A 83 28.91 -47.25 -20.82
C ASN A 83 28.94 -47.79 -22.27
N SER A 84 29.06 -46.92 -23.27
CA SER A 84 29.19 -47.31 -24.68
C SER A 84 30.64 -47.58 -25.11
N SER A 85 31.62 -47.38 -24.22
CA SER A 85 33.06 -47.46 -24.54
C SER A 85 33.73 -48.75 -24.03
N HIS A 86 32.97 -49.78 -23.67
CA HIS A 86 33.48 -51.04 -23.12
C HIS A 86 33.12 -52.26 -23.94
#